data_AF-A0A8S3INJ3-F1
#
_entry.id   AF-A0A8S3INJ3-F1
#
_cell.length_a   1.000
_cell.length_b   1.000
_cell.length_c   1.000
_cell.angle_alpha   90.00
_cell.angle_beta   90.00
_cell.angle_gamma   90.00
#
_symmetry.space_group_name_H-M   'P 1'
#
loop_
_entity.id
_entity.type
_entity.pdbx_description
1 polymer ?
#
loop_
_entity_poly.entity_id
_entity_poly.type
_entity_poly.pdbx_seq_one_letter_code
_entity_poly.pdbx_strand_id
1 'polypeptide(L)' 'MPDGVRLSATLVIPISQRDTNENFPVLLEYKPYRKDDSFFNFNQPKIHYLAQRGFIVALVDIRGTGSSEGVLIEY' A
#
# COMPACT_ATOMS: atom_id res chain seq x y z
N MET A 1 8.59 -4.05 -11.68
CA MET A 1 7.72 -4.72 -12.68
C MET A 1 8.59 -5.46 -13.69
N PRO A 2 8.10 -6.47 -14.43
CA PRO A 2 8.91 -7.24 -15.39
C PRO A 2 9.62 -6.39 -16.46
N ASP A 3 9.09 -5.20 -16.73
CA ASP A 3 9.61 -4.21 -17.67
C ASP A 3 10.48 -3.11 -17.02
N GLY A 4 10.92 -3.31 -15.78
CA GLY A 4 11.81 -2.39 -15.07
C GLY A 4 11.12 -1.23 -14.34
N VAL A 5 9.85 -0.94 -14.64
CA VAL A 5 9.07 0.12 -13.97
C VAL A 5 8.96 -0.15 -12.47
N ARG A 6 9.21 0.88 -11.65
CA ARG A 6 9.07 0.84 -10.19
C ARG A 6 7.74 1.44 -9.75
N LEU A 7 7.02 0.70 -8.91
CA LEU A 7 5.79 1.18 -8.29
C LEU A 7 6.08 1.65 -6.88
N SER A 8 5.44 2.74 -6.47
CA SER A 8 5.53 3.29 -5.12
C SER A 8 4.52 2.61 -4.20
N ALA A 9 4.99 2.19 -3.03
CA ALA A 9 4.17 1.54 -2.01
C ALA A 9 4.40 2.18 -0.64
N THR A 10 3.31 2.37 0.12
CA THR A 10 3.35 2.65 1.56
C THR A 10 2.89 1.39 2.28
N LEU A 11 3.70 0.90 3.22
CA LEU A 11 3.36 -0.25 4.06
C LEU A 11 2.95 0.23 5.45
N VAL A 12 1.77 -0.18 5.89
CA VAL A 12 1.39 -0.11 7.30
C VAL A 12 1.54 -1.51 7.88
N ILE A 13 2.47 -1.64 8.81
CA ILE A 13 2.90 -2.92 9.38
C ILE A 13 2.40 -2.97 10.84
N PRO A 14 1.86 -4.12 11.30
CA PRO A 14 1.57 -4.32 12.71
C PRO A 14 2.82 -4.13 13.55
N ILE A 15 2.69 -3.56 14.75
CA ILE A 15 3.76 -3.59 15.73
C ILE A 15 3.85 -5.04 16.22
N SER A 16 4.91 -5.76 15.82
CA SER A 16 5.15 -7.13 16.29
C SER A 16 5.23 -7.13 17.81
N GLN A 17 4.48 -8.04 18.45
CA GLN A 17 4.54 -8.25 19.89
C GLN A 17 5.52 -9.38 20.27
N ARG A 18 5.97 -10.20 19.30
CA ARG A 18 6.89 -11.32 19.51
C ARG A 18 7.78 -11.50 18.27
N ASP A 19 9.06 -11.21 18.41
CA ASP A 19 10.14 -11.46 17.43
C ASP A 19 9.95 -10.94 15.97
N THR A 20 11.06 -10.88 15.26
CA THR A 20 11.19 -10.37 13.88
C THR A 20 10.83 -11.38 12.78
N ASN A 21 10.46 -12.61 13.14
CA ASN A 21 10.19 -13.72 12.19
C ASN A 21 8.70 -14.07 12.06
N GLU A 22 7.78 -13.19 12.48
CA GLU A 22 6.35 -13.41 12.29
C GLU A 22 5.91 -13.17 10.83
N ASN A 23 5.13 -14.11 10.30
CA ASN A 23 4.49 -13.96 9.00
C ASN A 23 3.10 -13.34 9.19
N PHE A 24 2.83 -12.24 8.49
CA PHE A 24 1.55 -11.56 8.52
C PHE A 24 0.84 -11.67 7.15
N PRO A 25 -0.48 -11.89 7.12
CA PRO A 25 -1.25 -11.73 5.89
C PRO A 25 -1.14 -10.29 5.37
N VAL A 26 -1.11 -10.14 4.04
CA VAL A 26 -0.99 -8.85 3.36
C VAL A 26 -2.29 -8.54 2.63
N LEU A 27 -2.87 -7.36 2.89
CA LEU A 27 -3.92 -6.76 2.08
C LEU A 27 -3.31 -5.73 1.14
N LEU A 28 -3.51 -5.91 -0.16
CA LEU A 28 -3.03 -5.00 -1.21
C LEU A 28 -4.16 -4.08 -1.68
N GLU A 29 -3.99 -2.77 -1.51
CA GLU A 29 -4.81 -1.75 -2.14
C GLU A 29 -4.05 -1.13 -3.32
N TYR A 30 -4.53 -1.38 -4.55
CA TYR A 30 -3.95 -0.84 -5.78
C TYR A 30 -4.75 0.39 -6.23
N LYS A 31 -4.18 1.59 -6.08
CA LYS A 31 -4.91 2.87 -6.13
C LYS A 31 -4.60 3.71 -7.38
N PRO A 32 -5.62 4.07 -8.18
CA PRO A 32 -5.46 4.96 -9.34
C PRO A 32 -5.36 6.44 -8.97
N TYR A 33 -5.78 6.80 -7.75
CA TYR A 33 -5.97 8.20 -7.33
C TYR A 33 -5.01 8.62 -6.22
N ARG A 34 -3.75 8.21 -6.32
CA ARG A 34 -2.65 8.53 -5.39
C ARG A 34 -2.91 8.04 -3.95
N LYS A 35 -2.01 7.22 -3.43
CA LYS A 35 -2.10 6.62 -2.10
C LYS A 35 -1.95 7.65 -0.96
N ASP A 36 -1.32 8.79 -1.23
CA ASP A 36 -0.97 9.82 -0.23
C ASP A 36 -1.92 11.04 -0.22
N ASP A 37 -2.95 11.06 -1.07
CA ASP A 37 -3.90 12.17 -1.15
C ASP A 37 -4.92 12.14 0.00
N SER A 38 -5.83 13.12 0.07
CA SER A 38 -6.81 13.29 1.17
C SER A 38 -7.63 12.03 1.50
N PHE A 39 -7.80 11.11 0.55
CA PHE A 39 -8.42 9.80 0.78
C PHE A 39 -7.64 8.91 1.77
N PHE A 40 -6.34 9.11 1.92
CA PHE A 40 -5.52 8.42 2.90
C PHE A 40 -6.02 8.67 4.32
N ASN A 41 -6.28 9.93 4.68
CA ASN A 41 -6.79 10.31 6.00
C ASN A 41 -8.15 9.68 6.29
N PHE A 42 -9.02 9.57 5.28
CA PHE A 42 -10.32 8.90 5.42
C PHE A 42 -10.18 7.37 5.59
N ASN A 43 -9.20 6.75 4.93
CA ASN A 43 -8.97 5.30 5.04
C ASN A 43 -8.12 4.91 6.25
N GLN A 44 -7.38 5.85 6.87
CA GLN A 44 -6.52 5.58 8.03
C GLN A 44 -7.22 4.73 9.12
N PRO A 45 -8.43 5.06 9.60
CA PRO A 45 -9.09 4.26 10.63
C PRO A 45 -9.24 2.78 10.25
N LYS A 46 -9.55 2.48 8.97
CA LYS A 46 -9.68 1.10 8.46
C LYS A 46 -8.32 0.41 8.37
N ILE A 47 -7.32 1.12 7.85
CA ILE A 47 -5.95 0.61 7.71
C ILE A 47 -5.38 0.26 9.09
N HIS A 48 -5.55 1.15 10.07
CA HIS A 48 -5.12 0.93 11.45
C HIS A 48 -5.90 -0.21 12.13
N TYR A 49 -7.21 -0.31 11.89
CA TYR A 49 -8.03 -1.42 12.39
C TYR A 49 -7.51 -2.80 11.91
N LEU A 50 -7.09 -2.88 10.65
CA LEU A 50 -6.51 -4.09 10.06
C LEU A 50 -5.11 -4.37 10.62
N ALA A 51 -4.26 -3.34 10.70
CA ALA A 51 -2.91 -3.46 11.26
C ALA A 51 -2.94 -3.96 12.71
N GLN A 52 -3.87 -3.48 13.54
CA GLN A 52 -4.06 -3.96 14.91
C GLN A 52 -4.47 -5.44 15.01
N ARG A 53 -4.93 -6.05 13.91
CA ARG A 53 -5.32 -7.46 13.82
C ARG A 53 -4.28 -8.34 13.13
N GLY A 54 -3.07 -7.82 12.93
CA GLY A 54 -1.98 -8.57 12.33
C GLY A 54 -2.02 -8.60 10.80
N PHE A 55 -2.65 -7.64 10.15
CA PHE A 55 -2.55 -7.50 8.69
C PHE A 55 -1.50 -6.44 8.33
N ILE A 56 -0.64 -6.75 7.36
CA ILE A 56 0.10 -5.71 6.66
C ILE A 56 -0.84 -5.12 5.60
N VAL A 57 -0.95 -3.79 5.55
CA VAL A 57 -1.68 -3.12 4.48
C VAL A 57 -0.68 -2.44 3.55
N ALA A 58 -0.66 -2.87 2.29
CA ALA A 58 0.19 -2.33 1.24
C ALA A 58 -0.65 -1.43 0.33
N LEU A 59 -0.39 -0.12 0.39
CA LEU A 59 -1.04 0.88 -0.46
C LEU A 59 -0.10 1.17 -1.63
N VAL A 60 -0.51 0.85 -2.84
CA VAL A 60 0.33 0.95 -4.04
C VAL A 60 -0.30 1.92 -5.03
N ASP A 61 0.48 2.91 -5.48
CA ASP A 61 0.10 3.75 -6.60
C ASP A 61 0.16 2.93 -7.89
N ILE A 62 -0.90 2.94 -8.70
CA ILE A 62 -0.83 2.27 -10.00
C ILE A 62 0.22 2.94 -10.89
N ARG A 63 0.74 2.18 -11.85
CA ARG A 63 1.67 2.68 -12.88
C ARG A 63 1.19 4.02 -13.46
N GLY A 64 2.12 4.97 -13.56
CA GLY A 64 1.85 6.29 -14.14
C GLY A 64 0.97 7.19 -13.28
N THR A 65 0.75 6.86 -12.00
CA THR A 65 0.02 7.70 -11.04
C THR A 65 0.84 7.90 -9.77
N GLY A 66 0.50 8.93 -9.00
CA GLY A 66 1.11 9.12 -7.68
C GLY A 66 2.62 9.29 -7.76
N SER A 67 3.32 8.47 -6.99
CA SER A 67 4.78 8.37 -6.98
C SER A 67 5.31 7.16 -7.76
N SER A 68 4.44 6.43 -8.47
CA SER A 68 4.83 5.30 -9.33
C SER A 68 5.37 5.78 -10.68
N GLU A 69 6.39 5.09 -11.18
CA GLU A 69 6.94 5.32 -12.51
C GLU A 69 6.01 4.81 -13.62
N GLY A 70 6.40 5.08 -14.87
CA GLY A 70 5.72 4.63 -16.08
C GLY A 70 4.62 5.58 -16.55
N VAL A 71 3.81 5.10 -17.49
CA VAL A 71 2.72 5.86 -18.11
C VAL A 71 1.40 5.12 -17.88
N LEU A 72 0.35 5.87 -17.55
CA LEU A 72 -1.01 5.33 -17.44
C LEU A 72 -1.46 4.91 -18.85
N ILE A 73 -2.11 3.76 -18.97
CA ILE A 73 -2.71 3.35 -20.25
C ILE A 73 -3.76 4.36 -20.70
N GLU A 74 -3.68 4.80 -21.95
CA GLU A 74 -4.72 5.62 -22.58
C GLU A 74 -5.95 4.76 -22.87
N TYR A 75 -7.11 5.40 -22.86
CA TYR A 75 -8.43 4.80 -23.12
C TYR A 75 -8.69 4.60 -24.62
#